data_AF-A0A6M1Z520-F1
#
_entry.id   AF-A0A6M1Z520-F1
#
_cell.length_a   1.000
_cell.length_b   1.000
_cell.length_c   1.000
_cell.angle_alpha   90.00
_cell.angle_beta   90.00
_cell.angle_gamma   90.00
#
_symmetry.space_group_name_H-M   'P 1'
#
loop_
_entity.id
_entity.type
_entity.pdbx_description
1 polymer ?
#
loop_
_entity_poly.entity_id
_entity_poly.type
_entity_poly.pdbx_seq_one_letter_code
_entity_poly.pdbx_strand_id
1 'polypeptide(L)'
;MATPPLPRMYRETFGRMFPSLTKQELGNTDKNAREIFLALLKLQQLLQAKLKFPNTPIVVSGHWTNPIEKKQNENTKIIIRPESKEEGFNDLKYFINNLKSYKKNGYKITLPNSISLKNLYNNPNLLSKNEQLYRSIFYKKIYDLSLYLKDFKEIFLAQNILEKAAEKLQILNKNWGFKIFEKYEIVLSLSGSDVRYNIEKKQIFYLATPKDLKKTIPCYETIIHEMVHIGIDQIIVGKYNLNHLEKERLVDLICMIYLKDLLPNYTEQDIKDNPIDEFIDENSILDNLPLAIAKFVEKYPRK
;
A
#
# COMPACT_ATOMS: atom_id res chain seq x y z
N MET A 1 25.98 -13.92 14.50
CA MET A 1 25.92 -14.06 13.02
C MET A 1 26.01 -12.66 12.42
N ALA A 2 27.04 -12.40 11.61
CA ALA A 2 27.27 -11.09 11.02
C ALA A 2 26.24 -10.82 9.91
N THR A 3 25.70 -9.60 9.88
CA THR A 3 24.85 -9.12 8.79
C THR A 3 25.60 -9.18 7.46
N PRO A 4 24.99 -9.70 6.38
CA PRO A 4 25.66 -9.74 5.08
C PRO A 4 25.90 -8.30 4.59
N PRO A 5 27.06 -8.01 3.98
CA PRO A 5 27.36 -6.69 3.48
C PRO A 5 26.40 -6.34 2.33
N LEU A 6 25.91 -5.09 2.32
CA LEU A 6 25.16 -4.53 1.21
C LEU A 6 25.91 -4.75 -0.13
N PRO A 7 25.20 -5.06 -1.23
CA PRO A 7 25.82 -5.27 -2.54
C PRO A 7 26.72 -4.08 -2.93
N ARG A 8 27.88 -4.35 -3.53
CA ARG A 8 28.93 -3.36 -3.87
C ARG A 8 28.39 -2.13 -4.60
N MET A 9 27.39 -2.33 -5.46
CA MET A 9 26.72 -1.27 -6.22
C MET A 9 25.95 -0.27 -5.32
N TYR A 10 25.44 -0.70 -4.16
CA TYR A 10 24.83 0.19 -3.17
C TYR A 10 25.88 0.99 -2.41
N ARG A 11 27.04 0.41 -2.05
CA ARG A 11 28.11 1.14 -1.35
C ARG A 11 28.68 2.28 -2.20
N GLU A 12 28.91 2.03 -3.49
CA GLU A 12 29.54 3.02 -4.38
C GLU A 12 28.58 4.17 -4.72
N THR A 13 27.28 3.88 -4.87
CA THR A 13 26.28 4.92 -5.19
C THR A 13 25.88 5.73 -3.96
N PHE A 14 25.72 5.08 -2.79
CA PHE A 14 25.35 5.73 -1.53
C PHE A 14 26.53 6.52 -0.94
N GLY A 15 27.75 5.96 -0.99
CA GLY A 15 28.97 6.62 -0.51
C GLY A 15 29.44 7.81 -1.35
N ARG A 16 29.14 7.82 -2.67
CA ARG A 16 29.42 8.99 -3.53
C ARG A 16 28.41 10.12 -3.34
N MET A 17 27.17 9.84 -2.95
CA MET A 17 26.17 10.89 -2.71
C MET A 17 26.31 11.58 -1.35
N PHE A 18 26.93 10.92 -0.37
CA PHE A 18 27.04 11.43 1.01
C PHE A 18 28.42 11.14 1.64
N PRO A 19 29.48 11.85 1.20
CA PRO A 19 30.85 11.60 1.67
C PRO A 19 31.10 12.00 3.14
N SER A 20 30.17 12.70 3.80
CA SER A 20 30.34 13.21 5.17
C SER A 20 29.80 12.30 6.28
N LEU A 21 29.05 11.23 5.96
CA LEU A 21 28.47 10.34 6.98
C LEU A 21 29.54 9.37 7.50
N THR A 22 30.23 9.76 8.58
CA THR A 22 31.20 8.88 9.25
C THR A 22 30.51 7.93 10.23
N LYS A 23 31.15 6.79 10.53
CA LYS A 23 30.68 5.76 11.49
C LYS A 23 30.27 6.33 12.87
N GLN A 24 30.75 7.51 13.22
CA GLN A 24 30.55 8.15 14.51
C GLN A 24 29.21 8.90 14.60
N GLU A 25 28.66 9.35 13.47
CA GLU A 25 27.38 10.06 13.46
C GLU A 25 26.20 9.12 13.71
N LEU A 26 26.32 7.82 13.39
CA LEU A 26 25.33 6.75 13.64
C LEU A 26 24.85 6.62 15.11
N GLY A 27 25.50 7.31 16.07
CA GLY A 27 25.12 7.33 17.48
C GLY A 27 23.93 8.25 17.85
N ASN A 28 23.50 9.16 16.97
CA ASN A 28 22.37 10.07 17.24
C ASN A 28 21.12 9.66 16.44
N THR A 29 20.37 8.71 16.99
CA THR A 29 19.43 7.85 16.25
C THR A 29 18.28 8.57 15.55
N ASP A 30 17.71 9.64 16.11
CA ASP A 30 16.51 10.28 15.54
C ASP A 30 16.81 11.29 14.41
N LYS A 31 17.86 12.10 14.54
CA LYS A 31 18.28 13.02 13.47
C LYS A 31 18.75 12.24 12.24
N ASN A 32 19.52 11.18 12.45
CA ASN A 32 19.98 10.30 11.39
C ASN A 32 18.84 9.56 10.71
N ALA A 33 17.86 9.06 11.47
CA ALA A 33 16.71 8.37 10.88
C ALA A 33 15.91 9.28 9.95
N ARG A 34 15.70 10.54 10.34
CA ARG A 34 15.05 11.54 9.49
C ARG A 34 15.85 11.84 8.22
N GLU A 35 17.16 12.03 8.33
CA GLU A 35 18.03 12.28 7.17
C GLU A 35 18.06 11.09 6.21
N ILE A 36 18.14 9.86 6.73
CA ILE A 36 18.04 8.63 5.95
C ILE A 36 16.67 8.54 5.25
N PHE A 37 15.58 8.88 5.94
CA PHE A 37 14.25 8.87 5.35
C PHE A 37 14.14 9.86 4.18
N LEU A 38 14.62 11.09 4.37
CA LEU A 38 14.63 12.10 3.32
C LEU A 38 15.52 11.68 2.13
N ALA A 39 16.66 11.03 2.39
CA ALA A 39 17.52 10.48 1.36
C ALA A 39 16.81 9.38 0.55
N LEU A 40 16.05 8.50 1.21
CA LEU A 40 15.27 7.46 0.54
C LEU A 40 14.13 8.04 -0.30
N LEU A 41 13.43 9.07 0.20
CA LEU A 41 12.43 9.79 -0.59
C LEU A 41 13.05 10.42 -1.85
N LYS A 42 14.22 11.06 -1.69
CA LYS A 42 14.95 11.65 -2.82
C LYS A 42 15.42 10.57 -3.80
N LEU A 43 15.88 9.42 -3.31
CA LEU A 43 16.26 8.29 -4.16
C LEU A 43 15.06 7.77 -4.97
N GLN A 44 13.90 7.61 -4.34
CA GLN A 44 12.67 7.22 -5.03
C GLN A 44 12.29 8.24 -6.12
N GLN A 45 12.35 9.54 -5.81
CA GLN A 45 12.10 10.60 -6.81
C GLN A 45 13.08 10.53 -7.99
N LEU A 46 14.37 10.30 -7.72
CA LEU A 46 15.40 10.18 -8.76
C LEU A 46 15.21 8.93 -9.63
N LEU A 47 14.85 7.79 -9.04
CA LEU A 47 14.54 6.57 -9.79
C LEU A 47 13.33 6.79 -10.70
N GLN A 48 12.28 7.43 -10.18
CA GLN A 48 11.10 7.79 -10.96
C GLN A 48 11.39 8.82 -12.06
N ALA A 49 12.39 9.69 -11.88
CA ALA A 49 12.80 10.66 -12.90
C ALA A 49 13.70 10.03 -13.96
N LYS A 50 14.58 9.09 -13.60
CA LYS A 50 15.43 8.36 -14.56
C LYS A 50 14.62 7.47 -15.51
N LEU A 51 13.51 6.91 -15.06
CA LEU A 51 12.55 6.18 -15.90
C LEU A 51 11.77 7.08 -16.89
N LYS A 52 11.97 8.41 -16.86
CA LYS A 52 11.29 9.38 -17.75
C LYS A 52 12.18 9.96 -18.86
N PHE A 53 13.43 9.54 -19.03
CA PHE A 53 14.23 10.00 -20.17
C PHE A 53 13.93 9.16 -21.43
N PRO A 54 13.47 9.78 -22.53
CA PRO A 54 13.49 9.12 -23.83
C PRO A 54 14.94 8.94 -24.27
N ASN A 55 15.20 7.81 -24.94
CA ASN A 55 16.42 7.53 -25.69
C ASN A 55 16.92 8.79 -26.40
N THR A 56 18.14 9.19 -26.11
CA THR A 56 18.88 10.16 -26.91
C THR A 56 18.97 9.59 -28.34
N PRO A 57 18.41 10.24 -29.37
CA PRO A 57 18.59 9.76 -30.73
C PRO A 57 20.04 10.05 -31.12
N ILE A 58 20.85 9.00 -31.29
CA ILE A 58 22.00 9.08 -32.19
C ILE A 58 21.40 9.16 -33.59
N VAL A 59 21.45 10.34 -34.20
CA VAL A 59 21.07 10.55 -35.58
C VAL A 59 22.10 9.83 -36.46
N VAL A 60 21.70 8.70 -37.04
CA VAL A 60 22.27 8.19 -38.27
C VAL A 60 21.16 8.26 -39.32
N SER A 61 21.46 8.97 -40.40
CA SER A 61 20.60 9.28 -41.53
C SER A 61 19.91 8.06 -42.15
N GLY A 62 18.61 8.17 -42.44
CA GLY A 62 17.86 7.25 -43.31
C GLY A 62 16.36 7.51 -43.23
N HIS A 63 15.70 7.74 -44.38
CA HIS A 63 14.30 8.16 -44.49
C HIS A 63 13.24 7.11 -44.10
N TRP A 64 12.05 7.64 -43.78
CA TRP A 64 10.67 7.14 -43.98
C TRP A 64 9.78 6.75 -42.77
N THR A 65 8.57 7.35 -42.84
CA THR A 65 7.25 7.08 -42.24
C THR A 65 7.01 7.18 -40.73
N ASN A 66 6.19 8.17 -40.36
CA ASN A 66 5.26 8.10 -39.23
C ASN A 66 4.07 7.19 -39.62
N PRO A 67 3.50 6.44 -38.67
CA PRO A 67 2.54 7.03 -37.75
C PRO A 67 3.04 7.00 -36.31
N ILE A 68 2.69 8.05 -35.58
CA ILE A 68 2.95 8.22 -34.15
C ILE A 68 2.19 7.13 -33.39
N GLU A 69 2.86 6.02 -33.12
CA GLU A 69 2.53 5.18 -31.97
C GLU A 69 2.74 6.02 -30.71
N LYS A 70 1.64 6.35 -30.02
CA LYS A 70 1.73 6.79 -28.64
C LYS A 70 2.41 5.68 -27.84
N LYS A 71 3.69 5.85 -27.52
CA LYS A 71 4.36 5.05 -26.49
C LYS A 71 3.62 5.23 -25.17
N GLN A 72 2.74 4.28 -24.87
CA GLN A 72 2.06 4.13 -23.60
C GLN A 72 3.11 3.66 -22.60
N ASN A 73 3.36 4.43 -21.54
CA ASN A 73 4.10 3.92 -20.38
C ASN A 73 3.14 2.96 -19.66
N GLU A 74 3.18 1.67 -20.00
CA GLU A 74 2.18 0.66 -19.60
C GLU A 74 2.27 0.21 -18.13
N ASN A 75 3.34 0.56 -17.41
CA ASN A 75 3.53 0.04 -16.05
C ASN A 75 2.86 0.93 -14.99
N THR A 76 1.96 0.32 -14.21
CA THR A 76 1.36 0.93 -13.03
C THR A 76 2.45 1.39 -12.06
N LYS A 77 2.40 2.67 -11.69
CA LYS A 77 3.40 3.31 -10.83
C LYS A 77 3.03 3.18 -9.35
N ILE A 78 3.94 2.64 -8.55
CA ILE A 78 3.82 2.62 -7.09
C ILE A 78 4.56 3.84 -6.49
N ILE A 79 3.84 4.67 -5.75
CA ILE A 79 4.43 5.79 -5.00
C ILE A 79 4.26 5.51 -3.51
N ILE A 80 5.35 5.57 -2.76
CA ILE A 80 5.36 5.33 -1.32
C ILE A 80 5.64 6.66 -0.66
N ARG A 81 4.85 7.06 0.32
CA ARG A 81 5.09 8.30 1.07
C ARG A 81 4.53 8.22 2.47
N PRO A 82 5.02 9.03 3.42
CA PRO A 82 4.29 9.24 4.65
C PRO A 82 3.03 10.06 4.38
N GLU A 83 2.04 9.94 5.26
CA GLU A 83 1.02 10.97 5.39
C GLU A 83 1.67 12.32 5.69
N SER A 84 1.12 13.41 5.18
CA SER A 84 1.48 14.75 5.65
C SER A 84 1.00 14.96 7.09
N LYS A 85 1.55 15.97 7.78
CA LYS A 85 1.08 16.35 9.12
C LYS A 85 -0.43 16.62 9.17
N GLU A 86 -0.95 17.24 8.11
CA GLU A 86 -2.37 17.57 7.97
C GLU A 86 -3.22 16.31 7.76
N GLU A 87 -2.82 15.43 6.84
CA GLU A 87 -3.50 14.14 6.64
C GLU A 87 -3.51 13.32 7.92
N GLY A 88 -2.37 13.18 8.60
CA GLY A 88 -2.28 12.42 9.85
C GLY A 88 -3.12 13.00 11.00
N PHE A 89 -3.21 14.33 11.10
CA PHE A 89 -4.09 14.96 12.09
C PHE A 89 -5.58 14.77 11.76
N ASN A 90 -5.94 14.86 10.48
CA ASN A 90 -7.32 14.62 10.04
C ASN A 90 -7.74 13.17 10.24
N ASP A 91 -6.85 12.21 9.97
CA ASP A 91 -7.06 10.79 10.27
C ASP A 91 -7.22 10.55 11.77
N LEU A 92 -6.32 11.13 12.59
CA LEU A 92 -6.42 11.05 14.04
C LEU A 92 -7.78 11.56 14.53
N LYS A 93 -8.21 12.73 14.03
CA LYS A 93 -9.52 13.33 14.36
C LYS A 93 -10.67 12.41 13.97
N TYR A 94 -10.64 11.87 12.75
CA TYR A 94 -11.64 10.95 12.26
C TYR A 94 -11.75 9.71 13.15
N PHE A 95 -10.63 9.04 13.45
CA PHE A 95 -10.66 7.82 14.25
C PHE A 95 -11.04 8.08 15.71
N ILE A 96 -10.61 9.19 16.33
CA ILE A 96 -11.04 9.55 17.69
C ILE A 96 -12.56 9.73 17.76
N ASN A 97 -13.14 10.44 16.79
CA ASN A 97 -14.58 10.70 16.76
C ASN A 97 -15.40 9.43 16.51
N ASN A 98 -14.85 8.44 15.81
CA ASN A 98 -15.53 7.20 15.46
C ASN A 98 -15.12 6.00 16.33
N LEU A 99 -14.24 6.19 17.33
CA LEU A 99 -13.61 5.11 18.09
C LEU A 99 -14.62 4.19 18.78
N LYS A 100 -15.74 4.75 19.29
CA LYS A 100 -16.81 3.97 19.92
C LYS A 100 -17.51 3.04 18.93
N SER A 101 -17.75 3.50 17.71
CA SER A 101 -18.40 2.73 16.66
C SER A 101 -17.51 1.55 16.23
N TYR A 102 -16.22 1.82 16.00
CA TYR A 102 -15.26 0.78 15.65
C TYR A 102 -15.16 -0.31 16.73
N LYS A 103 -15.05 0.08 18.00
CA LYS A 103 -15.02 -0.87 19.13
C LYS A 103 -16.30 -1.71 19.21
N LYS A 104 -17.47 -1.11 19.00
CA LYS A 104 -18.75 -1.82 19.00
C LYS A 104 -18.82 -2.89 17.91
N ASN A 105 -18.20 -2.63 16.77
CA ASN A 105 -18.21 -3.52 15.61
C ASN A 105 -16.99 -4.48 15.57
N GLY A 106 -16.22 -4.59 16.66
CA GLY A 106 -15.08 -5.50 16.76
C GLY A 106 -13.82 -5.05 16.00
N TYR A 107 -13.80 -3.84 15.41
CA TYR A 107 -12.63 -3.34 14.70
C TYR A 107 -11.53 -2.90 15.67
N LYS A 108 -10.30 -3.32 15.37
CA LYS A 108 -9.10 -2.86 16.06
C LYS A 108 -8.54 -1.63 15.36
N ILE A 109 -8.62 -0.47 16.03
CA ILE A 109 -8.05 0.79 15.56
C ILE A 109 -6.83 1.15 16.40
N THR A 110 -5.72 1.39 15.72
CA THR A 110 -4.48 1.88 16.33
C THR A 110 -4.48 3.40 16.33
N LEU A 111 -4.11 3.99 17.46
CA LEU A 111 -3.92 5.44 17.62
C LEU A 111 -2.52 5.71 18.21
N PRO A 112 -1.91 6.88 17.94
CA PRO A 112 -0.58 7.20 18.44
C PRO A 112 -0.51 7.19 19.96
N ASN A 113 0.33 6.34 20.56
CA ASN A 113 0.43 6.24 22.01
C ASN A 113 1.13 7.47 22.62
N SER A 114 0.36 8.51 22.93
CA SER A 114 0.85 9.75 23.54
C SER A 114 0.02 10.11 24.76
N ILE A 115 0.69 10.43 25.86
CA ILE A 115 0.06 10.95 27.09
C ILE A 115 -0.81 12.17 26.79
N SER A 116 -0.39 13.03 25.86
CA SER A 116 -1.15 14.22 25.47
C SER A 116 -2.45 13.92 24.73
N LEU A 117 -2.64 12.70 24.20
CA LEU A 117 -3.86 12.29 23.50
C LEU A 117 -4.77 11.36 24.31
N LYS A 118 -4.29 10.75 25.41
CA LYS A 118 -5.06 9.79 26.21
C LYS A 118 -6.44 10.31 26.62
N ASN A 119 -6.53 11.58 26.99
CA ASN A 119 -7.80 12.21 27.40
C ASN A 119 -8.79 12.32 26.23
N LEU A 120 -8.31 12.49 24.99
CA LEU A 120 -9.17 12.56 23.80
C LEU A 120 -9.85 11.23 23.50
N TYR A 121 -9.17 10.11 23.76
CA TYR A 121 -9.70 8.79 23.44
C TYR A 121 -10.93 8.44 24.28
N ASN A 122 -11.02 9.02 25.47
CA ASN A 122 -12.15 8.86 26.37
C ASN A 122 -13.18 9.99 26.21
N ASN A 123 -12.76 11.17 25.75
CA ASN A 123 -13.63 12.33 25.55
C ASN A 123 -13.35 13.04 24.21
N PRO A 124 -13.84 12.50 23.08
CA PRO A 124 -13.62 13.07 21.74
C PRO A 124 -14.04 14.54 21.60
N ASN A 125 -15.06 14.98 22.35
CA ASN A 125 -15.53 16.37 22.31
C ASN A 125 -14.46 17.39 22.73
N LEU A 126 -13.43 16.97 23.47
CA LEU A 126 -12.29 17.83 23.81
C LEU A 126 -11.49 18.23 22.57
N LEU A 127 -11.42 17.35 21.56
CA LEU A 127 -10.72 17.62 20.32
C LEU A 127 -11.39 18.77 19.56
N SER A 128 -12.71 18.72 19.37
CA SER A 128 -13.45 19.77 18.66
C SER A 128 -13.38 21.12 19.36
N LYS A 129 -13.38 21.15 20.71
CA LYS A 129 -13.26 22.39 21.49
C LYS A 129 -11.86 23.00 21.49
N ASN A 130 -10.82 22.20 21.25
CA ASN A 130 -9.42 22.62 21.36
C ASN A 130 -8.60 22.19 20.14
N GLU A 131 -9.19 22.23 18.95
CA GLU A 131 -8.61 21.60 17.76
C GLU A 131 -7.23 22.15 17.44
N GLN A 132 -7.04 23.48 17.51
CA GLN A 132 -5.75 24.13 17.26
C GLN A 132 -4.66 23.68 18.24
N LEU A 133 -5.01 23.49 19.52
CA LEU A 133 -4.08 23.00 20.54
C LEU A 133 -3.62 21.58 20.19
N TYR A 134 -4.56 20.68 19.92
CA TYR A 134 -4.23 19.28 19.61
C TYR A 134 -3.54 19.11 18.27
N ARG A 135 -3.86 19.95 17.28
CA ARG A 135 -3.12 20.05 16.02
C ARG A 135 -1.67 20.45 16.25
N SER A 136 -1.44 21.47 17.06
CA SER A 136 -0.09 21.91 17.46
C SER A 136 0.68 20.80 18.19
N ILE A 137 0.02 20.09 19.12
CA ILE A 137 0.61 18.93 19.82
C ILE A 137 0.97 17.84 18.83
N PHE A 138 0.06 17.47 17.92
CA PHE A 138 0.31 16.45 16.91
C PHE A 138 1.53 16.83 16.07
N TYR A 139 1.59 18.07 15.58
CA TYR A 139 2.61 18.54 14.64
C TYR A 139 4.01 18.61 15.25
N LYS A 140 4.09 18.85 16.56
CA LYS A 140 5.35 19.10 17.28
C LYS A 140 5.83 17.91 18.08
N LYS A 141 4.92 17.06 18.59
CA LYS A 141 5.25 16.01 19.58
C LYS A 141 4.92 14.59 19.14
N ILE A 142 4.10 14.41 18.10
CA ILE A 142 3.58 13.08 17.74
C ILE A 142 4.03 12.71 16.34
N TYR A 143 3.86 13.62 15.39
CA TYR A 143 4.29 13.43 14.03
C TYR A 143 5.82 13.50 13.94
N ASP A 144 6.43 12.38 13.62
CA ASP A 144 7.85 12.26 13.31
C ASP A 144 8.03 11.35 12.09
N LEU A 145 8.81 11.83 11.11
CA LEU A 145 9.15 11.08 9.91
C LEU A 145 9.92 9.79 10.21
N SER A 146 10.67 9.76 11.31
CA SER A 146 11.45 8.58 11.69
C SER A 146 10.58 7.35 11.99
N LEU A 147 9.30 7.57 12.33
CA LEU A 147 8.33 6.52 12.63
C LEU A 147 7.96 5.70 11.40
N TYR A 148 8.07 6.27 10.20
CA TYR A 148 7.73 5.59 8.95
C TYR A 148 8.92 4.85 8.31
N LEU A 149 10.13 5.07 8.81
CA LEU A 149 11.37 4.67 8.11
C LEU A 149 11.45 3.16 7.89
N LYS A 150 10.97 2.38 8.85
CA LYS A 150 10.99 0.92 8.77
C LYS A 150 10.09 0.42 7.65
N ASP A 151 8.81 0.72 7.70
CA ASP A 151 7.84 0.24 6.71
C ASP A 151 8.12 0.85 5.33
N PHE A 152 8.58 2.11 5.27
CA PHE A 152 9.01 2.71 4.01
C PHE A 152 10.10 1.88 3.33
N LYS A 153 11.14 1.48 4.08
CA LYS A 153 12.22 0.65 3.54
C LYS A 153 11.71 -0.71 3.08
N GLU A 154 10.88 -1.36 3.89
CA GLU A 154 10.33 -2.68 3.57
C GLU A 154 9.49 -2.64 2.28
N ILE A 155 8.58 -1.67 2.16
CA ILE A 155 7.74 -1.52 0.96
C ILE A 155 8.58 -1.09 -0.25
N PHE A 156 9.55 -0.19 -0.06
CA PHE A 156 10.44 0.24 -1.13
C PHE A 156 11.26 -0.93 -1.70
N LEU A 157 11.75 -1.83 -0.84
CA LEU A 157 12.46 -3.04 -1.27
C LEU A 157 11.54 -4.03 -2.00
N ALA A 158 10.25 -4.02 -1.68
CA ALA A 158 9.25 -4.87 -2.34
C ALA A 158 8.61 -4.23 -3.58
N GLN A 159 9.03 -3.02 -3.99
CA GLN A 159 8.39 -2.26 -5.07
C GLN A 159 8.30 -3.06 -6.38
N ASN A 160 9.33 -3.82 -6.74
CA ASN A 160 9.32 -4.65 -7.95
C ASN A 160 8.26 -5.77 -7.89
N ILE A 161 7.98 -6.34 -6.71
CA ILE A 161 6.92 -7.35 -6.55
C ILE A 161 5.55 -6.69 -6.74
N LEU A 162 5.36 -5.49 -6.18
CA LEU A 162 4.13 -4.72 -6.33
C LEU A 162 3.87 -4.32 -7.79
N GLU A 163 4.90 -3.90 -8.50
CA GLU A 163 4.82 -3.54 -9.93
C GLU A 163 4.48 -4.77 -10.79
N LYS A 164 5.13 -5.92 -10.55
CA LYS A 164 4.78 -7.19 -11.22
C LYS A 164 3.36 -7.66 -10.92
N ALA A 165 2.89 -7.51 -9.68
CA ALA A 165 1.52 -7.83 -9.33
C ALA A 165 0.56 -6.92 -10.12
N ALA A 166 0.86 -5.63 -10.23
CA ALA A 166 0.08 -4.72 -11.05
C ALA A 166 0.05 -5.14 -12.53
N GLU A 167 1.19 -5.53 -13.11
CA GLU A 167 1.27 -6.06 -14.49
C GLU A 167 0.36 -7.30 -14.67
N LYS A 168 0.38 -8.26 -13.74
CA LYS A 168 -0.54 -9.42 -13.80
C LYS A 168 -2.00 -8.97 -13.71
N LEU A 169 -2.33 -8.07 -12.79
CA LEU A 169 -3.69 -7.55 -12.63
C LEU A 169 -4.18 -6.73 -13.84
N GLN A 170 -3.28 -6.13 -14.63
CA GLN A 170 -3.64 -5.48 -15.91
C GLN A 170 -4.14 -6.49 -16.95
N ILE A 171 -3.72 -7.76 -16.89
CA ILE A 171 -4.26 -8.81 -17.76
C ILE A 171 -5.74 -9.04 -17.42
N LEU A 172 -6.07 -9.09 -16.13
CA LEU A 172 -7.47 -9.19 -15.67
C LEU A 172 -8.31 -7.97 -16.10
N ASN A 173 -7.68 -6.78 -16.13
CA ASN A 173 -8.34 -5.57 -16.64
C ASN A 173 -8.71 -5.73 -18.12
N LYS A 174 -7.81 -6.26 -18.94
CA LYS A 174 -8.05 -6.51 -20.36
C LYS A 174 -9.13 -7.58 -20.59
N ASN A 175 -9.14 -8.62 -19.78
CA ASN A 175 -10.02 -9.77 -19.99
C ASN A 175 -11.47 -9.51 -19.57
N TRP A 176 -11.67 -8.88 -18.40
CA TRP A 176 -13.04 -8.71 -17.86
C TRP A 176 -13.24 -7.41 -17.09
N GLY A 177 -12.30 -6.46 -17.18
CA GLY A 177 -12.49 -5.10 -16.68
C GLY A 177 -12.08 -4.88 -15.23
N PHE A 178 -11.29 -5.77 -14.61
CA PHE A 178 -10.68 -5.57 -13.29
C PHE A 178 -10.18 -4.14 -13.08
N LYS A 179 -10.55 -3.48 -11.98
CA LYS A 179 -10.18 -2.08 -11.75
C LYS A 179 -8.71 -1.96 -11.35
N ILE A 180 -7.88 -1.45 -12.26
CA ILE A 180 -6.49 -1.11 -11.98
C ILE A 180 -6.21 0.36 -12.27
N PHE A 181 -5.32 0.97 -11.48
CA PHE A 181 -4.90 2.35 -11.68
C PHE A 181 -3.50 2.43 -12.30
N GLU A 182 -3.29 3.45 -13.11
CA GLU A 182 -1.94 3.83 -13.60
C GLU A 182 -0.99 4.20 -12.45
N LYS A 183 -1.53 4.59 -11.31
CA LYS A 183 -0.77 4.94 -10.11
C LYS A 183 -1.51 4.51 -8.85
N TYR A 184 -0.80 3.81 -7.97
CA TYR A 184 -1.20 3.62 -6.57
C TYR A 184 -0.29 4.46 -5.67
N GLU A 185 -0.89 5.08 -4.66
CA GLU A 185 -0.16 5.77 -3.62
C GLU A 185 -0.28 5.00 -2.30
N ILE A 186 0.85 4.41 -1.88
CA ILE A 186 0.97 3.74 -0.59
C ILE A 186 1.33 4.79 0.46
N VAL A 187 0.35 5.16 1.28
CA VAL A 187 0.47 6.20 2.31
C VAL A 187 0.72 5.54 3.66
N LEU A 188 1.90 5.78 4.25
CA LEU A 188 2.21 5.32 5.59
C LEU A 188 1.51 6.20 6.62
N SER A 189 0.69 5.61 7.49
CA SER A 189 -0.16 6.34 8.45
C SER A 189 0.17 5.99 9.90
N LEU A 190 -0.05 6.94 10.82
CA LEU A 190 0.12 6.71 12.27
C LEU A 190 -1.17 6.25 12.97
N SER A 191 -2.32 6.31 12.28
CA SER A 191 -3.63 6.01 12.87
C SER A 191 -4.50 5.18 11.93
N GLY A 192 -5.27 4.25 12.47
CA GLY A 192 -6.27 3.46 11.73
C GLY A 192 -6.15 1.96 11.90
N SER A 193 -6.77 1.22 10.98
CA SER A 193 -6.59 -0.22 10.79
C SER A 193 -5.23 -0.52 10.18
N ASP A 194 -4.81 -1.80 10.22
CA ASP A 194 -3.49 -2.23 9.74
C ASP A 194 -3.23 -1.85 8.28
N VAL A 195 -4.24 -1.99 7.43
CA VAL A 195 -4.30 -1.45 6.07
C VAL A 195 -5.74 -0.99 5.78
N ARG A 196 -5.90 -0.02 4.89
CA ARG A 196 -7.19 0.42 4.31
C ARG A 196 -6.95 1.04 2.94
N TYR A 197 -7.99 1.22 2.13
CA TYR A 197 -7.90 1.91 0.85
C TYR A 197 -8.86 3.10 0.73
N ASN A 198 -8.51 4.04 -0.14
CA ASN A 198 -9.38 5.09 -0.65
C ASN A 198 -9.34 5.03 -2.19
N ILE A 199 -10.42 4.50 -2.78
CA ILE A 199 -10.53 4.30 -4.24
C ILE A 199 -10.44 5.64 -4.98
N GLU A 200 -11.13 6.67 -4.51
CA GLU A 200 -11.19 7.99 -5.18
C GLU A 200 -9.80 8.61 -5.32
N LYS A 201 -9.00 8.50 -4.26
CA LYS A 201 -7.62 9.01 -4.22
C LYS A 201 -6.59 8.02 -4.73
N LYS A 202 -6.98 6.80 -5.08
CA LYS A 202 -6.08 5.70 -5.51
C LYS A 202 -5.01 5.42 -4.46
N GLN A 203 -5.41 5.49 -3.19
CA GLN A 203 -4.53 5.38 -2.04
C GLN A 203 -4.75 4.07 -1.31
N ILE A 204 -3.66 3.43 -0.91
CA ILE A 204 -3.65 2.35 0.08
C ILE A 204 -2.90 2.89 1.28
N PHE A 205 -3.59 3.02 2.41
CA PHE A 205 -2.97 3.43 3.66
C PHE A 205 -2.44 2.20 4.38
N TYR A 206 -1.16 2.23 4.72
CA TYR A 206 -0.48 1.17 5.45
C TYR A 206 -0.09 1.71 6.83
N LEU A 207 -0.64 1.12 7.89
CA LEU A 207 -0.34 1.55 9.26
C LEU A 207 1.14 1.29 9.57
N ALA A 208 1.85 2.35 9.95
CA ALA A 208 3.24 2.29 10.34
C ALA A 208 3.41 1.40 11.58
N THR A 209 4.35 0.48 11.49
CA THR A 209 4.64 -0.46 12.56
C THR A 209 5.53 0.23 13.59
N PRO A 210 5.21 0.15 14.90
CA PRO A 210 6.12 0.62 15.95
C PRO A 210 7.53 0.03 15.76
N LYS A 211 8.58 0.82 16.04
CA LYS A 211 9.98 0.45 15.77
C LYS A 211 10.34 -0.95 16.30
N ASP A 212 9.81 -1.33 17.46
CA ASP A 212 10.11 -2.58 18.17
C ASP A 212 9.20 -3.77 17.81
N LEU A 213 8.20 -3.58 16.95
CA LEU A 213 7.28 -4.63 16.52
C LEU A 213 7.53 -4.99 15.07
N LYS A 214 7.40 -6.27 14.72
CA LYS A 214 7.42 -6.73 13.33
C LYS A 214 6.05 -7.29 12.98
N LYS A 215 5.51 -6.92 11.82
CA LYS A 215 4.31 -7.55 11.27
C LYS A 215 4.65 -8.99 10.88
N THR A 216 3.71 -9.89 11.11
CA THR A 216 3.84 -11.31 10.76
C THR A 216 3.70 -11.53 9.26
N ILE A 217 2.82 -10.76 8.62
CA ILE A 217 2.57 -10.79 7.17
C ILE A 217 3.50 -9.78 6.47
N PRO A 218 4.20 -10.16 5.39
CA PRO A 218 4.99 -9.24 4.60
C PRO A 218 4.16 -8.09 4.01
N CYS A 219 4.71 -6.88 4.00
CA CYS A 219 3.98 -5.69 3.57
C CYS A 219 3.42 -5.77 2.16
N TYR A 220 4.14 -6.41 1.23
CA TYR A 220 3.70 -6.53 -0.16
C TYR A 220 2.47 -7.42 -0.31
N GLU A 221 2.32 -8.46 0.51
CA GLU A 221 1.15 -9.34 0.47
C GLU A 221 -0.10 -8.56 0.84
N THR A 222 -0.03 -7.79 1.94
CA THR A 222 -1.17 -6.96 2.37
C THR A 222 -1.49 -5.87 1.36
N ILE A 223 -0.49 -5.23 0.74
CA ILE A 223 -0.74 -4.20 -0.28
C ILE A 223 -1.39 -4.82 -1.52
N ILE A 224 -0.92 -5.99 -1.97
CA ILE A 224 -1.48 -6.68 -3.14
C ILE A 224 -2.92 -7.14 -2.85
N HIS A 225 -3.20 -7.65 -1.65
CA HIS A 225 -4.55 -7.98 -1.18
C HIS A 225 -5.50 -6.78 -1.35
N GLU A 226 -5.09 -5.59 -0.92
CA GLU A 226 -5.90 -4.38 -1.11
C GLU A 226 -6.03 -3.94 -2.56
N MET A 227 -5.00 -4.13 -3.39
CA MET A 227 -5.10 -3.87 -4.83
C MET A 227 -6.18 -4.77 -5.47
N VAL A 228 -6.27 -6.03 -5.04
CA VAL A 228 -7.32 -6.96 -5.46
C VAL A 228 -8.69 -6.51 -4.96
N HIS A 229 -8.84 -6.12 -3.69
CA HIS A 229 -10.08 -5.54 -3.16
C HIS A 229 -10.60 -4.40 -4.03
N ILE A 230 -9.75 -3.41 -4.31
CA ILE A 230 -10.07 -2.26 -5.17
C ILE A 230 -10.52 -2.74 -6.55
N GLY A 231 -9.84 -3.74 -7.10
CA GLY A 231 -10.07 -4.25 -8.43
C GLY A 231 -11.43 -4.89 -8.66
N ILE A 232 -11.94 -5.60 -7.65
CA ILE A 232 -13.19 -6.34 -7.74
C ILE A 232 -14.40 -5.58 -7.15
N ASP A 233 -14.16 -4.50 -6.39
CA ASP A 233 -15.17 -3.87 -5.52
C ASP A 233 -16.47 -3.51 -6.26
N GLN A 234 -16.40 -2.77 -7.37
CA GLN A 234 -17.62 -2.37 -8.08
C GLN A 234 -18.15 -3.44 -9.04
N ILE A 235 -17.26 -4.03 -9.82
CA ILE A 235 -17.60 -4.90 -10.96
C ILE A 235 -17.99 -6.33 -10.55
N ILE A 236 -17.56 -6.77 -9.37
CA ILE A 236 -17.89 -8.07 -8.81
C ILE A 236 -18.69 -7.88 -7.53
N VAL A 237 -18.10 -7.31 -6.48
CA VAL A 237 -18.72 -7.27 -5.14
C VAL A 237 -20.03 -6.48 -5.19
N GLY A 238 -20.01 -5.26 -5.71
CA GLY A 238 -21.19 -4.41 -5.84
C GLY A 238 -22.21 -4.98 -6.83
N LYS A 239 -21.76 -5.47 -7.98
CA LYS A 239 -22.65 -6.02 -9.03
C LYS A 239 -23.42 -7.26 -8.57
N TYR A 240 -22.77 -8.17 -7.85
CA TYR A 240 -23.35 -9.44 -7.41
C TYR A 240 -23.76 -9.45 -5.92
N ASN A 241 -23.66 -8.29 -5.26
CA ASN A 241 -23.97 -8.09 -3.85
C ASN A 241 -23.30 -9.13 -2.94
N LEU A 242 -21.99 -9.34 -3.11
CA LEU A 242 -21.22 -10.27 -2.29
C LEU A 242 -21.15 -9.75 -0.84
N ASN A 243 -21.35 -10.64 0.13
CA ASN A 243 -21.19 -10.28 1.52
C ASN A 243 -19.69 -10.16 1.89
N HIS A 244 -19.40 -9.68 3.11
CA HIS A 244 -18.01 -9.46 3.53
C HIS A 244 -17.15 -10.74 3.47
N LEU A 245 -17.67 -11.89 3.91
CA LEU A 245 -16.93 -13.15 3.91
C LEU A 245 -16.64 -13.65 2.49
N GLU A 246 -17.59 -13.48 1.57
CA GLU A 246 -17.42 -13.82 0.16
C GLU A 246 -16.42 -12.90 -0.54
N LYS A 247 -16.45 -11.61 -0.22
CA LYS A 247 -15.47 -10.65 -0.71
C LYS A 247 -14.06 -11.01 -0.26
N GLU A 248 -13.81 -11.19 1.04
CA GLU A 248 -12.48 -11.51 1.55
C GLU A 248 -11.99 -12.85 0.99
N ARG A 249 -12.86 -13.87 0.93
CA ARG A 249 -12.49 -15.17 0.35
C ARG A 249 -12.13 -15.05 -1.13
N LEU A 250 -12.89 -14.30 -1.91
CA LEU A 250 -12.59 -14.11 -3.32
C LEU A 250 -11.23 -13.42 -3.51
N VAL A 251 -10.91 -12.44 -2.68
CA VAL A 251 -9.58 -11.81 -2.69
C VAL A 251 -8.49 -12.81 -2.34
N ASP A 252 -8.68 -13.63 -1.31
CA ASP A 252 -7.74 -14.69 -0.95
C ASP A 252 -7.52 -15.67 -2.11
N LEU A 253 -8.58 -16.12 -2.79
CA LEU A 253 -8.48 -17.03 -3.94
C LEU A 253 -7.69 -16.41 -5.09
N ILE A 254 -7.92 -15.13 -5.42
CA ILE A 254 -7.13 -14.44 -6.46
C ILE A 254 -5.65 -14.37 -6.04
N CYS A 255 -5.36 -14.06 -4.78
CA CYS A 255 -4.00 -14.00 -4.27
C CYS A 255 -3.30 -15.38 -4.30
N MET A 256 -4.00 -16.43 -3.87
CA MET A 256 -3.45 -17.79 -3.73
C MET A 256 -3.32 -18.55 -5.05
N ILE A 257 -4.22 -18.31 -5.99
CA ILE A 257 -4.28 -19.05 -7.26
C ILE A 257 -3.54 -18.26 -8.33
N TYR A 258 -4.01 -17.05 -8.64
CA TYR A 258 -3.52 -16.27 -9.78
C TYR A 258 -2.20 -15.55 -9.52
N LEU A 259 -1.97 -15.10 -8.27
CA LEU A 259 -0.75 -14.38 -7.87
C LEU A 259 0.24 -15.26 -7.09
N LYS A 260 0.06 -16.59 -7.11
CA LYS A 260 0.85 -17.57 -6.35
C LYS A 260 2.35 -17.47 -6.56
N ASP A 261 2.79 -17.20 -7.79
CA ASP A 261 4.19 -17.01 -8.17
C ASP A 261 4.84 -15.79 -7.50
N LEU A 262 4.04 -14.77 -7.18
CA LEU A 262 4.46 -13.57 -6.46
C LEU A 262 4.24 -13.68 -4.95
N LEU A 263 3.27 -14.49 -4.54
CA LEU A 263 2.83 -14.67 -3.15
C LEU A 263 2.91 -16.16 -2.71
N PRO A 264 4.09 -16.81 -2.77
CA PRO A 264 4.20 -18.26 -2.59
C PRO A 264 3.85 -18.74 -1.17
N ASN A 265 3.88 -17.84 -0.18
CA ASN A 265 3.57 -18.13 1.22
C ASN A 265 2.30 -17.41 1.71
N TYR A 266 1.45 -16.96 0.78
CA TYR A 266 0.21 -16.28 1.12
C TYR A 266 -0.65 -17.18 2.02
N THR A 267 -1.08 -16.63 3.15
CA THR A 267 -1.96 -17.33 4.08
C THR A 267 -3.33 -16.67 4.03
N GLU A 268 -4.36 -17.44 3.68
CA GLU A 268 -5.75 -17.00 3.71
C GLU A 268 -6.19 -16.54 5.11
N GLN A 269 -7.21 -15.69 5.14
CA GLN A 269 -7.88 -15.36 6.40
C GLN A 269 -8.67 -16.60 6.89
N ASP A 270 -8.86 -16.75 8.21
CA ASP A 270 -9.61 -17.86 8.82
C ASP A 270 -11.12 -17.74 8.51
N ILE A 271 -11.49 -18.04 7.26
CA ILE A 271 -12.85 -18.04 6.74
C ILE A 271 -13.32 -19.49 6.71
N LYS A 272 -14.08 -19.88 7.74
CA LYS A 272 -14.59 -21.23 7.90
C LYS A 272 -15.80 -21.41 6.99
N ASP A 273 -15.59 -22.06 5.86
CA ASP A 273 -16.62 -22.55 4.92
C ASP A 273 -17.19 -21.51 3.95
N ASN A 274 -16.64 -21.46 2.72
CA ASN A 274 -17.14 -20.62 1.66
C ASN A 274 -17.41 -21.41 0.36
N PRO A 275 -18.69 -21.60 -0.02
CA PRO A 275 -19.07 -22.30 -1.25
C PRO A 275 -18.61 -21.63 -2.55
N ILE A 276 -18.08 -20.40 -2.49
CA ILE A 276 -17.52 -19.71 -3.67
C ILE A 276 -16.35 -20.48 -4.29
N ASP A 277 -15.59 -21.23 -3.48
CA ASP A 277 -14.39 -21.98 -3.90
C ASP A 277 -14.68 -22.95 -5.05
N GLU A 278 -15.87 -23.57 -5.10
CA GLU A 278 -16.28 -24.50 -6.16
C GLU A 278 -16.32 -23.87 -7.55
N PHE A 279 -16.38 -22.54 -7.62
CA PHE A 279 -16.52 -21.77 -8.87
C PHE A 279 -15.22 -21.10 -9.30
N ILE A 280 -14.22 -21.08 -8.43
CA ILE A 280 -13.02 -20.26 -8.61
C ILE A 280 -11.79 -21.14 -8.80
N ASP A 281 -11.32 -21.19 -10.03
CA ASP A 281 -10.02 -21.71 -10.43
C ASP A 281 -9.21 -20.68 -11.22
N GLU A 282 -7.99 -21.03 -11.65
CA GLU A 282 -7.11 -20.11 -12.37
C GLU A 282 -7.73 -19.58 -13.67
N ASN A 283 -8.39 -20.44 -14.45
CA ASN A 283 -9.03 -20.06 -15.71
C ASN A 283 -10.22 -19.14 -15.46
N SER A 284 -11.01 -19.41 -14.43
CA SER A 284 -12.13 -18.56 -14.04
C SER A 284 -11.65 -17.17 -13.65
N ILE A 285 -10.54 -17.05 -12.92
CA ILE A 285 -9.96 -15.76 -12.53
C ILE A 285 -9.40 -15.04 -13.76
N LEU A 286 -8.63 -15.74 -14.59
CA LEU A 286 -7.95 -15.16 -15.73
C LEU A 286 -8.94 -14.73 -16.81
N ASP A 287 -9.83 -15.62 -17.23
CA ASP A 287 -10.61 -15.45 -18.46
C ASP A 287 -11.89 -14.65 -18.23
N ASN A 288 -12.70 -15.01 -17.22
CA ASN A 288 -14.00 -14.36 -16.99
C ASN A 288 -14.54 -14.59 -15.57
N LEU A 289 -13.93 -13.92 -14.60
CA LEU A 289 -14.37 -14.00 -13.20
C LEU A 289 -15.85 -13.59 -13.01
N PRO A 290 -16.38 -12.54 -13.67
CA PRO A 290 -17.80 -12.21 -13.57
C PRO A 290 -18.76 -13.37 -13.88
N LEU A 291 -18.44 -14.21 -14.87
CA LEU A 291 -19.27 -15.37 -15.21
C LEU A 291 -19.25 -16.44 -14.12
N ALA A 292 -18.08 -16.71 -13.52
CA ALA A 292 -17.95 -17.65 -12.41
C ALA A 292 -18.77 -17.19 -11.20
N ILE A 293 -18.69 -15.90 -10.87
CA ILE A 293 -19.47 -15.31 -9.76
C ILE A 293 -20.97 -15.30 -10.07
N ALA A 294 -21.37 -15.08 -11.32
CA ALA A 294 -22.78 -15.17 -11.70
C ALA A 294 -23.35 -16.58 -11.42
N LYS A 295 -22.61 -17.64 -11.77
CA LYS A 295 -23.00 -19.03 -11.50
C LYS A 295 -23.07 -19.32 -10.00
N PHE A 296 -22.13 -18.78 -9.22
CA PHE A 296 -22.15 -18.89 -7.76
C PHE A 296 -23.43 -18.26 -7.18
N VAL A 297 -23.77 -17.03 -7.57
CA VAL A 297 -24.98 -16.35 -7.07
C VAL A 297 -26.28 -16.99 -7.58
N GLU A 298 -26.27 -17.59 -8.77
CA GLU A 298 -27.40 -18.38 -9.26
C GLU A 298 -27.65 -19.64 -8.41
N LYS A 299 -26.58 -20.35 -8.01
CA LYS A 299 -26.68 -21.52 -7.12
C LYS A 299 -27.02 -21.12 -5.67
N TYR A 300 -26.56 -19.96 -5.22
CA TYR A 300 -26.79 -19.43 -3.87
C TYR A 300 -27.47 -18.03 -3.92
N PRO A 301 -28.77 -17.95 -4.26
CA PRO A 301 -29.48 -16.69 -4.42
C PRO A 301 -29.47 -15.84 -3.15
N ARG A 302 -29.36 -14.52 -3.33
CA ARG A 302 -29.42 -13.54 -2.24
C ARG A 302 -30.87 -13.37 -1.78
N LYS A 303 -31.08 -13.26 -0.46
CA LYS A 303 -32.38 -12.90 0.13
C LYS A 303 -32.58 -11.39 0.16
#